data_AF-A0A5C2RVR6-F1
#
_entry.id   AF-A0A5C2RVR6-F1
#
_cell.length_a   1.000
_cell.length_b   1.000
_cell.length_c   1.000
_cell.angle_alpha   90.00
_cell.angle_beta   90.00
_cell.angle_gamma   90.00
#
_symmetry.space_group_name_H-M   'P 1'
#
loop_
_entity.id
_entity.type
_entity.pdbx_description
1 polymer ?
#
loop_
_entity_poly.entity_id
_entity_poly.type
_entity_poly.pdbx_seq_one_letter_code
_entity_poly.pdbx_strand_id
1 'polypeptide(L)'
;MSTEYQYERLPTTDEKRRYPRQEPTSDVRELHRRLAQDPRFNPPTPSAWKRIALIVFLFVLLWGGYKLRLNAIQQTGEKVVHAQRYSKDFKFRPAASPIITEKLKDGRTRLRGAAPTFR
;
A
#
# COMPACT_ATOMS: atom_id res chain seq x y z
N MET A 1 62.29 -6.74 -39.11
CA MET A 1 62.38 -5.73 -38.04
C MET A 1 61.24 -5.95 -37.07
N SER A 2 61.49 -6.68 -35.98
CA SER A 2 60.51 -6.91 -34.92
C SER A 2 60.69 -5.83 -33.85
N THR A 3 59.71 -4.94 -33.70
CA THR A 3 59.66 -3.94 -32.63
C THR A 3 59.45 -4.65 -31.30
N GLU A 4 60.44 -4.61 -30.43
CA GLU A 4 60.40 -5.17 -29.08
C GLU A 4 59.52 -4.27 -28.21
N TYR A 5 58.34 -4.76 -27.80
CA TYR A 5 57.46 -4.02 -26.89
C TYR A 5 57.99 -4.17 -25.47
N GLN A 6 58.58 -3.11 -24.95
CA GLN A 6 59.10 -3.05 -23.58
C GLN A 6 57.96 -2.62 -22.64
N TYR A 7 57.38 -3.59 -21.92
CA TYR A 7 56.35 -3.32 -20.93
C TYR A 7 56.99 -2.78 -19.64
N GLU A 8 56.69 -1.54 -19.31
CA GLU A 8 57.07 -0.95 -18.02
C GLU A 8 56.12 -1.46 -16.93
N ARG A 9 56.69 -2.07 -15.88
CA ARG A 9 55.89 -2.58 -14.75
C ARG A 9 55.43 -1.40 -13.91
N LEU A 10 54.12 -1.29 -13.67
CA LEU A 10 53.58 -0.32 -12.73
C LEU A 10 54.24 -0.54 -11.35
N PRO A 11 54.69 0.53 -10.67
CA PRO A 11 55.26 0.42 -9.34
C PRO A 11 54.22 -0.16 -8.38
N THR A 12 54.50 -1.35 -7.84
CA THR A 12 53.66 -2.03 -6.85
C THR A 12 53.89 -1.53 -5.43
N THR A 13 54.80 -0.57 -5.24
CA THR A 13 55.00 0.10 -3.97
C THR A 13 53.83 1.05 -3.72
N ASP A 14 52.82 0.53 -3.03
CA ASP A 14 51.66 1.27 -2.53
C ASP A 14 52.10 2.24 -1.41
N GLU A 15 52.86 3.29 -1.75
CA GLU A 15 53.27 4.34 -0.81
C GLU A 15 52.08 5.12 -0.25
N LYS A 16 50.89 5.02 -0.86
CA LYS A 16 49.65 5.62 -0.36
C LYS A 16 49.05 4.87 0.84
N ARG A 17 49.58 3.71 1.22
CA ARG A 17 49.18 2.96 2.43
C ARG A 17 49.87 3.41 3.72
N ARG A 18 50.25 4.68 3.85
CA ARG A 18 50.72 5.27 5.12
C ARG A 18 49.62 5.50 6.16
N TYR A 19 48.37 5.13 5.88
CA TYR A 19 47.37 5.00 6.93
C TYR A 19 47.40 3.57 7.44
N PRO A 20 47.77 3.31 8.71
CA PRO A 20 47.65 1.99 9.27
C PRO A 20 46.19 1.56 9.15
N ARG A 21 45.95 0.46 8.44
CA ARG A 21 44.65 -0.21 8.42
C ARG A 21 44.35 -0.57 9.88
N GLN A 22 43.40 0.15 10.50
CA GLN A 22 42.94 -0.22 11.84
C GLN A 22 42.42 -1.66 11.75
N GLU A 23 43.12 -2.59 12.41
CA GLU A 23 42.66 -3.97 12.48
C GLU A 23 41.28 -4.01 13.15
N PRO A 24 40.38 -4.92 12.70
CA PRO A 24 39.08 -5.06 13.34
C PRO A 24 39.30 -5.56 14.77
N THR A 25 39.14 -4.67 15.75
CA THR A 25 39.06 -5.06 17.16
C THR A 25 37.91 -6.05 17.33
N SER A 26 38.17 -7.21 17.94
CA SER A 26 37.16 -8.22 18.29
C SER A 26 36.31 -7.83 19.52
N ASP A 27 36.72 -6.81 20.26
CA ASP A 27 35.94 -6.26 21.36
C ASP A 27 34.67 -5.58 20.85
N VAL A 28 33.55 -6.21 21.18
CA VAL A 28 32.20 -5.78 20.86
C VAL A 28 31.94 -4.37 21.39
N ARG A 29 32.46 -3.99 22.57
CA ARG A 29 32.24 -2.65 23.14
C ARG A 29 32.90 -1.56 22.31
N GLU A 30 34.12 -1.80 21.84
CA GLU A 30 34.82 -0.86 20.99
C GLU A 30 34.13 -0.73 19.63
N LEU A 31 33.64 -1.84 19.08
CA LEU A 31 32.87 -1.84 17.83
C LEU A 31 31.59 -1.00 17.94
N HIS A 32 30.83 -1.15 19.04
CA HIS A 32 29.62 -0.34 19.28
C HIS A 32 29.95 1.14 19.41
N ARG A 33 31.05 1.49 20.07
CA ARG A 33 31.50 2.88 20.21
C ARG A 33 31.89 3.49 18.87
N ARG A 34 32.66 2.76 18.04
CA ARG A 34 33.04 3.17 16.70
C ARG A 34 31.81 3.31 15.79
N LEU A 35 30.89 2.35 15.86
CA LEU A 35 29.65 2.38 15.11
C LEU A 35 28.78 3.57 15.50
N ALA A 36 28.66 3.89 16.80
CA ALA A 36 27.91 5.06 17.31
C ALA A 36 28.52 6.41 16.88
N GLN A 37 29.83 6.45 16.66
CA GLN A 37 30.54 7.65 16.19
C GLN A 37 30.50 7.81 14.67
N ASP A 38 30.22 6.75 13.92
CA ASP A 38 30.19 6.82 12.46
C ASP A 38 28.94 7.62 12.00
N PRO A 39 29.13 8.81 11.39
CA PRO A 39 28.02 9.64 10.92
C PRO A 39 27.24 9.00 9.76
N ARG A 40 27.81 7.96 9.10
CA ARG A 40 27.13 7.23 8.04
C ARG A 40 25.98 6.38 8.58
N PHE A 41 26.13 5.86 9.80
CA PHE A 41 25.16 4.95 10.40
C PHE A 41 24.27 5.63 11.45
N ASN A 42 24.68 6.79 11.99
CA ASN A 42 23.89 7.55 12.97
C ASN A 42 23.57 8.96 12.48
N PRO A 43 22.67 9.10 11.49
CA PRO A 43 22.17 10.42 11.13
C PRO A 43 21.49 11.08 12.34
N PRO A 44 21.54 12.43 12.45
CA PRO A 44 20.90 13.14 13.54
C PRO A 44 19.40 12.85 13.54
N THR A 45 18.83 12.78 14.75
CA THR A 45 17.42 12.48 14.91
C THR A 45 16.56 13.55 14.20
N PRO A 46 15.51 13.16 13.48
CA PRO A 46 14.67 14.12 12.77
C PRO A 46 13.95 15.04 13.76
N SER A 47 13.80 16.30 13.37
CA SER A 47 13.08 17.34 14.12
C SER A 47 11.72 16.86 14.64
N ALA A 48 11.37 17.29 15.86
CA ALA A 48 10.11 16.93 16.51
C ALA A 48 8.88 17.20 15.62
N TRP A 49 8.90 18.27 14.83
CA TRP A 49 7.78 18.61 13.94
C TRP A 49 7.58 17.57 12.82
N LYS A 50 8.67 17.04 12.26
CA LYS A 50 8.60 15.98 11.25
C LYS A 50 8.01 14.70 11.83
N ARG A 51 8.32 14.40 13.10
CA ARG A 51 7.75 13.24 13.82
C ARG A 51 6.24 13.43 14.07
N ILE A 52 5.84 14.62 14.52
CA ILE A 52 4.42 14.95 14.72
C ILE A 52 3.66 14.86 13.39
N ALA A 53 4.20 15.44 12.32
CA ALA A 53 3.61 15.34 10.99
C ALA A 53 3.47 13.89 10.50
N LEU A 54 4.47 13.04 10.75
CA LEU A 54 4.40 11.61 10.44
C LEU A 54 3.26 10.91 11.20
N ILE A 55 3.14 11.20 12.50
CA ILE A 55 2.08 10.61 13.33
C ILE A 55 0.70 11.05 12.82
N VAL A 56 0.51 12.34 12.57
CA VAL A 56 -0.74 12.88 12.02
C VAL A 56 -1.06 12.26 10.66
N PHE A 57 -0.07 12.14 9.79
CA PHE A 57 -0.23 11.48 8.49
C PHE A 57 -0.67 10.03 8.63
N LEU A 58 -0.08 9.28 9.56
CA LEU A 58 -0.48 7.91 9.86
C LEU A 58 -1.94 7.83 10.34
N PHE A 59 -2.35 8.75 11.22
CA PHE A 59 -3.73 8.86 11.69
C PHE A 59 -4.70 9.15 10.54
N VAL A 60 -4.34 10.05 9.62
CA VAL A 60 -5.16 10.35 8.44
C VAL A 60 -5.31 9.13 7.54
N LEU A 61 -4.23 8.37 7.30
CA LEU A 61 -4.28 7.14 6.51
C LEU A 61 -5.18 6.08 7.16
N LEU A 62 -5.04 5.87 8.48
CA LEU A 62 -5.86 4.93 9.22
C LEU A 62 -7.34 5.35 9.21
N TRP A 63 -7.62 6.64 9.43
CA TRP A 63 -8.97 7.19 9.37
C TRP A 63 -9.59 7.04 7.97
N GLY A 64 -8.84 7.38 6.93
CA GLY A 64 -9.27 7.24 5.53
C GLY A 64 -9.55 5.77 5.18
N GLY A 65 -8.65 4.86 5.53
CA GLY A 65 -8.83 3.42 5.35
C GLY A 65 -10.05 2.88 6.11
N TYR A 66 -10.25 3.34 7.35
CA TYR A 66 -11.43 2.97 8.14
C TYR A 66 -12.74 3.44 7.50
N LYS A 67 -12.80 4.69 7.02
CA LYS A 67 -13.98 5.23 6.31
C LYS A 67 -14.26 4.47 5.01
N LEU A 68 -13.23 4.17 4.22
CA LEU A 68 -13.38 3.38 3.00
C LEU A 68 -13.90 1.97 3.31
N ARG A 69 -13.38 1.33 4.37
CA ARG A 69 -13.84 0.00 4.79
C ARG A 69 -15.31 0.02 5.23
N LEU A 70 -15.73 1.02 6.00
CA LEU A 70 -17.13 1.18 6.39
C LEU A 70 -18.05 1.41 5.19
N ASN A 71 -17.65 2.27 4.25
CA ASN A 71 -18.43 2.54 3.05
C ASN A 71 -18.56 1.28 2.17
N ALA A 72 -17.49 0.49 2.03
CA ALA A 72 -17.54 -0.78 1.29
C ALA A 72 -18.50 -1.79 1.92
N ILE A 73 -18.52 -1.89 3.25
CA ILE A 73 -19.47 -2.76 3.98
C ILE A 73 -20.91 -2.27 3.77
N GLN A 74 -21.15 -0.96 3.84
CA GLN A 74 -22.49 -0.39 3.62
C GLN A 74 -23.00 -0.61 2.18
N GLN A 75 -22.13 -0.50 1.18
CA GLN A 75 -22.49 -0.76 -0.23
C GLN A 75 -22.71 -2.25 -0.53
N THR A 76 -22.16 -3.14 0.29
CA THR A 76 -22.42 -4.59 0.20
C THR A 76 -23.76 -4.97 0.85
N GLY A 77 -24.37 -4.05 1.61
CA GLY A 77 -25.72 -4.22 2.14
C GLY A 77 -26.74 -4.37 1.02
N GLU A 78 -27.54 -5.43 1.10
CA GLU A 78 -28.56 -5.83 0.14
C GLU A 78 -29.55 -4.67 -0.13
N LYS A 79 -29.31 -3.91 -1.22
CA LYS A 79 -30.19 -2.80 -1.60
C LYS A 79 -31.41 -3.36 -2.32
N VAL A 80 -32.47 -3.57 -1.55
CA VAL A 80 -33.78 -3.94 -2.09
C VAL A 80 -34.36 -2.74 -2.83
N VAL A 81 -34.32 -2.78 -4.16
CA VAL A 81 -34.92 -1.73 -5.00
C VAL A 81 -36.33 -2.18 -5.36
N HIS A 82 -37.32 -1.50 -4.80
CA HIS A 82 -38.73 -1.70 -5.15
C HIS A 82 -39.00 -1.03 -6.50
N ALA A 83 -39.27 -1.83 -7.53
CA ALA A 83 -39.69 -1.31 -8.80
C ALA A 83 -41.21 -1.12 -8.79
N GLN A 84 -41.67 0.08 -9.19
CA GLN A 84 -43.07 0.29 -9.48
C GLN A 84 -43.38 -0.38 -10.82
N ARG A 85 -44.19 -1.45 -10.80
CA ARG A 85 -44.55 -2.23 -12.01
C ARG A 85 -45.39 -1.43 -13.01
N TYR A 86 -46.06 -0.37 -12.55
CA TYR A 86 -47.00 0.41 -13.36
C TYR A 86 -46.55 1.87 -13.43
N SER A 87 -46.67 2.48 -14.62
CA SER A 87 -46.52 3.92 -14.78
C SER A 87 -47.68 4.65 -14.11
N LYS A 88 -47.50 5.95 -13.83
CA LYS A 88 -48.56 6.78 -13.23
C LYS A 88 -49.85 6.81 -14.06
N ASP A 89 -49.75 6.58 -15.37
CA ASP A 89 -50.84 6.72 -16.34
C ASP A 89 -51.67 5.44 -16.54
N PHE A 90 -51.19 4.26 -16.12
CA PHE A 90 -51.88 2.97 -16.30
C PHE A 90 -51.90 2.13 -15.01
N LYS A 91 -52.72 2.55 -14.03
CA LYS A 91 -52.71 2.04 -12.64
C LYS A 91 -53.56 0.78 -12.38
N PHE A 92 -54.27 0.23 -13.35
CA PHE A 92 -55.36 -0.71 -13.06
C PHE A 92 -55.05 -2.18 -13.33
N ARG A 93 -54.47 -2.87 -12.33
CA ARG A 93 -54.77 -4.28 -12.02
C ARG A 93 -54.67 -4.51 -10.51
N PRO A 94 -55.76 -4.92 -9.83
CA PRO A 94 -55.73 -5.18 -8.39
C PRO A 94 -54.85 -6.42 -8.12
N ALA A 95 -53.92 -6.26 -7.18
CA ALA A 95 -53.11 -7.30 -6.55
C ALA A 95 -52.17 -8.12 -7.47
N ALA A 96 -51.22 -7.46 -8.14
CA ALA A 96 -49.91 -8.11 -8.35
C ALA A 96 -49.00 -7.69 -7.19
N SER A 97 -48.37 -8.65 -6.51
CA SER A 97 -47.38 -8.34 -5.47
C SER A 97 -46.25 -7.47 -6.06
N PRO A 98 -45.68 -6.52 -5.28
CA PRO A 98 -44.63 -5.63 -5.79
C PRO A 98 -43.46 -6.45 -6.34
N ILE A 99 -42.91 -6.03 -7.49
CA ILE A 99 -41.69 -6.64 -8.01
C ILE A 99 -40.52 -6.11 -7.20
N ILE A 100 -39.89 -7.02 -6.48
CA ILE A 100 -38.75 -6.71 -5.63
C ILE A 100 -37.50 -7.16 -6.36
N THR A 101 -36.59 -6.22 -6.61
CA THR A 101 -35.25 -6.52 -7.11
C THR A 101 -34.26 -6.49 -5.96
N GLU A 102 -33.53 -7.59 -5.80
CA GLU A 102 -32.55 -7.82 -4.74
C GLU A 102 -31.18 -8.00 -5.40
N LYS A 103 -30.18 -7.20 -5.00
CA LYS A 103 -28.80 -7.40 -5.44
C LYS A 103 -28.11 -8.35 -4.45
N LEU A 104 -27.82 -9.57 -4.91
CA LEU A 104 -27.12 -10.57 -4.13
C LEU A 104 -25.64 -10.21 -3.98
N LYS A 105 -24.97 -10.79 -2.97
CA LYS A 105 -23.53 -10.59 -2.69
C LYS A 105 -22.63 -10.92 -3.90
N ASP A 106 -23.10 -11.81 -4.77
CA ASP A 106 -22.40 -12.22 -6.01
C ASP A 106 -22.61 -11.24 -7.19
N GLY A 107 -23.23 -10.08 -6.96
CA GLY A 107 -23.53 -9.08 -7.98
C GLY A 107 -24.74 -9.40 -8.87
N ARG A 108 -25.27 -10.63 -8.79
CA ARG A 108 -26.47 -11.08 -9.50
C ARG A 108 -27.73 -10.39 -8.96
N THR A 109 -28.68 -10.09 -9.84
CA THR A 109 -30.02 -9.59 -9.46
C THR A 109 -30.98 -10.74 -9.26
N ARG A 110 -31.50 -10.92 -8.05
CA ARG A 110 -32.62 -11.80 -7.76
C ARG A 110 -33.91 -11.01 -7.87
N LEU A 111 -34.85 -11.50 -8.68
CA LEU A 111 -36.19 -10.94 -8.80
C LEU A 111 -37.16 -11.80 -7.98
N ARG A 112 -37.99 -11.17 -7.15
CA ARG A 112 -39.10 -11.82 -6.44
C ARG A 112 -40.43 -11.24 -6.92
N GLY A 113 -41.47 -12.08 -7.04
CA GLY A 113 -42.82 -11.66 -7.44
C GLY A 113 -43.06 -11.54 -8.95
N ALA A 114 -42.05 -11.83 -9.78
CA ALA A 114 -42.23 -11.94 -11.23
C ALA A 114 -42.38 -13.43 -11.60
N ALA A 115 -43.62 -13.91 -11.70
CA ALA A 115 -43.87 -15.17 -12.41
C ALA A 115 -43.56 -14.94 -13.91
N PRO A 116 -42.72 -15.76 -14.56
CA PRO A 116 -42.47 -15.62 -15.97
C PRO A 116 -43.76 -15.96 -16.72
N THR A 117 -44.37 -14.96 -17.37
CA THR A 117 -45.44 -15.21 -18.34
C THR A 117 -44.77 -15.68 -19.63
N PHE A 118 -44.37 -16.95 -19.67
CA PHE A 118 -44.07 -17.60 -20.94
C PHE A 118 -45.39 -17.84 -21.67
N ARG A 119 -45.38 -17.55 -22.98
CA ARG A 119 -46.45 -17.83 -23.92
C ARG A 119 -46.07 -19.03 -24.76
#